data_AF-A0A183H4M3-F1
#
_entry.id   AF-A0A183H4M3-F1
#
_cell.length_a   1.000
_cell.length_b   1.000
_cell.length_c   1.000
_cell.angle_alpha   90.00
_cell.angle_beta   90.00
_cell.angle_gamma   90.00
#
_symmetry.space_group_name_H-M   'P 1'
#
loop_
_entity.id
_entity.type
_entity.pdbx_description
1 polymer ?
#
loop_
_entity_poly.entity_id
_entity_poly.type
_entity_poly.pdbx_seq_one_letter_code
_entity_poly.pdbx_strand_id
1 'polypeptide(L)'
;MKIFKIIKVLRYRYRMDAEDFAIAERNLRCWICQTVLRPLVSKIDEINAIFIKACFSHAHLHLKIGHSSVEALQTAASSKNDLLKSALPYILPYLKVHEKQSYLIKRCRDLSADVCMRNYNWQGGGYEPVERKEEGEHGYSPTERAWGPHLPTDAQLIWSWFAVYMNARMGTNPLVSDIEMPFSSVFYLRKPAKPSPLQCMKKSFYIYQSSIHPPHFELVLDGGRERFEVDRGTKNLWRTILLFIQHIRLFNEGQLGNIKIDENGINLACVLE
;
A
#
# COMPACT_ATOMS: atom_id res chain seq x y z
N MET A 1 1.01 -22.14 24.13
CA MET A 1 2.40 -22.49 23.72
C MET A 1 2.95 -21.67 22.54
N LYS A 2 2.16 -21.36 21.49
CA LYS A 2 2.63 -20.55 20.32
C LYS A 2 3.00 -19.08 20.65
N ILE A 3 2.21 -18.38 21.48
CA ILE A 3 2.42 -16.95 21.83
C ILE A 3 3.76 -16.72 22.54
N PHE A 4 4.09 -17.53 23.56
CA PHE A 4 5.38 -17.45 24.26
C PHE A 4 6.58 -17.70 23.35
N LYS A 5 6.43 -18.57 22.33
CA LYS A 5 7.48 -18.83 21.33
C LYS A 5 7.71 -17.62 20.44
N ILE A 6 6.63 -16.95 20.00
CA ILE A 6 6.70 -15.70 19.23
C ILE A 6 7.36 -14.58 20.04
N ILE A 7 6.93 -14.33 21.28
CA ILE A 7 7.52 -13.27 22.13
C ILE A 7 9.02 -13.50 22.34
N LYS A 8 9.44 -14.76 22.56
CA LYS A 8 10.87 -15.10 22.63
C LYS A 8 11.57 -14.82 21.31
N VAL A 9 11.02 -15.20 20.16
CA VAL A 9 11.67 -14.92 18.87
C VAL A 9 11.76 -13.42 18.60
N LEU A 10 10.71 -12.66 18.87
CA LEU A 10 10.71 -11.19 18.74
C LEU A 10 11.83 -10.55 19.56
N ARG A 11 11.93 -10.93 20.84
CA ARG A 11 12.91 -10.36 21.76
C ARG A 11 14.34 -10.84 21.49
N TYR A 12 14.54 -12.13 21.24
CA TYR A 12 15.89 -12.69 21.09
C TYR A 12 16.44 -12.59 19.66
N ARG A 13 15.61 -12.79 18.63
CA ARG A 13 16.05 -12.74 17.22
C ARG A 13 15.98 -11.32 16.68
N TYR A 14 14.87 -10.64 16.92
CA TYR A 14 14.62 -9.31 16.34
C TYR A 14 14.97 -8.16 17.29
N ARG A 15 15.30 -8.43 18.55
CA ARG A 15 15.66 -7.40 19.55
C ARG A 15 14.59 -6.30 19.64
N MET A 16 13.33 -6.69 19.53
CA MET A 16 12.18 -5.80 19.68
C MET A 16 11.26 -6.34 20.76
N ASP A 17 10.86 -5.48 21.68
CA ASP A 17 9.80 -5.73 22.64
C ASP A 17 8.51 -4.96 22.32
N ALA A 18 7.55 -5.00 23.23
CA ALA A 18 6.23 -4.41 23.01
C ALA A 18 6.26 -2.88 22.92
N GLU A 19 7.19 -2.22 23.63
CA GLU A 19 7.37 -0.77 23.61
C GLU A 19 8.03 -0.33 22.29
N ASP A 20 9.08 -1.05 21.88
CA ASP A 20 9.72 -0.85 20.58
C ASP A 20 8.70 -0.93 19.43
N PHE A 21 7.83 -1.95 19.44
CA PHE A 21 6.77 -2.08 18.43
C PHE A 21 5.77 -0.93 18.46
N ALA A 22 5.43 -0.38 19.64
CA ALA A 22 4.46 0.70 19.74
C ALA A 22 5.04 2.01 19.18
N ILE A 23 6.29 2.33 19.50
CA ILE A 23 7.01 3.49 18.96
C ILE A 23 7.18 3.33 17.45
N ALA A 24 7.68 2.17 17.01
CA ALA A 24 7.92 1.90 15.60
C ALA A 24 6.63 1.89 14.78
N GLU A 25 5.50 1.44 15.34
CA GLU A 25 4.19 1.51 14.66
C GLU A 25 3.77 2.96 14.42
N ARG A 26 3.94 3.84 15.42
CA ARG A 26 3.68 5.28 15.25
C ARG A 26 4.57 5.87 14.16
N ASN A 27 5.86 5.54 14.18
CA ASN A 27 6.83 6.05 13.20
C ASN A 27 6.52 5.54 11.78
N LEU A 28 6.15 4.26 11.64
CA LEU A 28 5.77 3.67 10.36
C LEU A 28 4.50 4.32 9.78
N ARG A 29 3.48 4.58 10.61
CA ARG A 29 2.29 5.33 10.17
C ARG A 29 2.66 6.73 9.69
N CYS A 30 3.50 7.44 10.45
CA CYS A 30 3.98 8.76 10.07
C CYS A 30 4.74 8.72 8.74
N TRP A 31 5.66 7.76 8.59
CA TRP A 31 6.46 7.58 7.38
C TRP A 31 5.58 7.25 6.17
N ILE A 32 4.62 6.32 6.27
CA ILE A 32 3.71 6.01 5.15
C ILE A 32 2.85 7.23 4.81
N CYS A 33 2.34 7.94 5.81
CA CYS A 33 1.54 9.14 5.58
C CYS A 33 2.35 10.24 4.85
N GLN A 34 3.57 10.51 5.29
CA GLN A 34 4.40 11.61 4.78
C GLN A 34 5.10 11.26 3.46
N THR A 35 5.58 10.03 3.31
CA THR A 35 6.42 9.60 2.19
C THR A 35 5.59 9.04 1.03
N VAL A 36 4.42 8.46 1.32
CA VAL A 36 3.60 7.79 0.31
C VAL A 36 2.29 8.54 0.06
N LEU A 37 1.43 8.67 1.08
CA LEU A 37 0.05 9.11 0.86
C LEU A 37 -0.07 10.60 0.56
N ARG A 38 0.58 11.49 1.33
CA ARG A 38 0.52 12.93 1.09
C ARG A 38 1.10 13.33 -0.28
N PRO A 39 2.26 12.81 -0.71
CA PRO A 39 2.76 13.05 -2.06
C PRO A 39 1.80 12.55 -3.14
N LEU A 40 1.22 11.36 -2.96
CA LEU A 40 0.21 10.83 -3.87
C LEU A 40 -1.01 11.76 -3.99
N VAL A 41 -1.59 12.19 -2.86
CA VAL A 41 -2.72 13.12 -2.82
C VAL A 41 -2.38 14.44 -3.53
N SER A 42 -1.20 15.00 -3.26
CA SER A 42 -0.74 16.23 -3.92
C SER A 42 -0.61 16.06 -5.42
N LYS A 43 -0.07 14.93 -5.90
CA LYS A 43 0.06 14.66 -7.34
C LYS A 43 -1.29 14.39 -8.01
N ILE A 44 -2.25 13.79 -7.30
CA ILE A 44 -3.63 13.66 -7.78
C ILE A 44 -4.26 15.04 -8.00
N ASP A 45 -4.10 15.96 -7.05
CA ASP A 45 -4.64 17.32 -7.15
C ASP A 45 -3.98 18.11 -8.30
N GLU A 46 -2.67 17.97 -8.47
CA GLU A 46 -1.92 18.56 -9.59
C GLU A 46 -2.47 18.07 -10.95
N ILE A 47 -2.62 16.76 -11.14
CA ILE A 47 -3.13 16.21 -12.41
C ILE A 47 -4.60 16.58 -12.64
N ASN A 48 -5.44 16.56 -11.61
CA ASN A 48 -6.83 17.01 -11.75
C ASN A 48 -6.92 18.49 -12.16
N ALA A 49 -6.03 19.35 -11.66
CA ALA A 49 -5.94 20.74 -12.11
C ALA A 49 -5.51 20.84 -13.59
N ILE A 50 -4.60 19.97 -14.06
CA ILE A 50 -4.23 19.89 -15.48
C ILE A 50 -5.43 19.45 -16.34
N PHE A 51 -6.20 18.44 -15.92
CA PHE A 51 -7.40 18.01 -16.64
C PHE A 51 -8.45 19.12 -16.75
N ILE A 52 -8.68 19.87 -15.67
CA ILE A 52 -9.59 21.02 -15.68
C ILE A 52 -9.12 22.08 -16.68
N LYS A 53 -7.85 22.48 -16.66
CA LYS A 53 -7.30 23.44 -17.62
C LYS A 53 -7.40 22.94 -19.05
N ALA A 54 -7.04 21.68 -19.30
CA ALA A 54 -7.11 21.07 -20.62
C ALA A 54 -8.56 21.00 -21.15
N CYS A 55 -9.55 20.76 -20.27
CA CYS A 55 -10.97 20.77 -20.62
C CYS A 55 -11.44 22.13 -21.16
N PHE A 56 -10.89 23.24 -20.66
CA PHE A 56 -11.21 24.58 -21.15
C PHE A 56 -10.48 24.95 -22.45
N SER A 57 -9.30 24.36 -22.71
CA SER A 57 -8.44 24.74 -23.83
C SER A 57 -8.56 23.83 -25.07
N HIS A 58 -8.83 22.53 -24.90
CA HIS A 58 -8.87 21.55 -26.01
C HIS A 58 -9.81 20.36 -25.72
N ALA A 59 -10.82 20.16 -26.58
CA ALA A 59 -11.60 18.94 -26.83
C ALA A 59 -11.89 17.99 -25.64
N HIS A 60 -13.10 18.12 -25.07
CA HIS A 60 -13.96 17.06 -24.46
C HIS A 60 -13.30 15.91 -23.66
N LEU A 61 -12.16 16.14 -23.00
CA LEU A 61 -11.56 15.13 -22.15
C LEU A 61 -12.15 15.29 -20.74
N HIS A 62 -13.31 14.67 -20.50
CA HIS A 62 -13.97 14.61 -19.19
C HIS A 62 -13.23 13.65 -18.23
N LEU A 63 -11.91 13.81 -18.09
CA LEU A 63 -11.09 13.02 -17.18
C LEU A 63 -11.01 13.66 -15.81
N LYS A 64 -11.09 12.81 -14.79
CA LYS A 64 -10.92 13.19 -13.39
C LYS A 64 -10.46 11.97 -12.61
N ILE A 65 -9.30 12.06 -11.97
CA ILE A 65 -8.86 11.05 -11.02
C ILE A 65 -9.86 10.99 -9.87
N GLY A 66 -10.29 9.78 -9.52
CA GLY A 66 -11.38 9.54 -8.58
C GLY A 66 -12.74 9.33 -9.25
N HIS A 67 -12.88 9.50 -10.57
CA HIS A 67 -14.14 9.24 -11.29
C HIS A 67 -13.89 8.43 -12.57
N SER A 68 -12.91 8.83 -13.38
CA SER A 68 -12.54 8.11 -14.60
C SER A 68 -11.86 6.77 -14.27
N SER A 69 -12.08 5.75 -15.10
CA SER A 69 -11.41 4.45 -14.95
C SER A 69 -9.91 4.55 -15.18
N VAL A 70 -9.16 3.60 -14.63
CA VAL A 70 -7.70 3.53 -14.79
C VAL A 70 -7.33 3.35 -16.27
N GLU A 71 -8.13 2.59 -17.01
CA GLU A 71 -7.96 2.34 -18.44
C GLU A 71 -8.10 3.65 -19.23
N ALA A 72 -9.13 4.44 -18.96
CA ALA A 72 -9.34 5.73 -19.62
C ALA A 72 -8.18 6.70 -19.34
N LEU A 73 -7.71 6.74 -18.10
CA LEU A 73 -6.55 7.55 -17.70
C LEU A 73 -5.26 7.07 -18.37
N GLN A 74 -5.05 5.76 -18.48
CA GLN A 74 -3.89 5.16 -19.14
C GLN A 74 -3.90 5.44 -20.64
N THR A 75 -5.04 5.29 -21.32
CA THR A 75 -5.19 5.64 -22.74
C THR A 75 -4.86 7.10 -22.96
N ALA A 76 -5.38 8.00 -22.11
CA ALA A 76 -5.08 9.43 -22.22
C ALA A 76 -3.59 9.75 -22.00
N ALA A 77 -2.94 9.09 -21.04
CA ALA A 77 -1.51 9.23 -20.81
C ALA A 77 -0.69 8.81 -22.04
N SER A 78 -1.04 7.68 -22.67
CA SER A 78 -0.35 7.18 -23.87
C SER A 78 -0.60 8.02 -25.11
N SER A 79 -1.79 8.62 -25.25
CA SER A 79 -2.16 9.43 -26.42
C SER A 79 -1.65 10.87 -26.37
N LYS A 80 -1.29 11.41 -25.19
CA LYS A 80 -0.89 12.82 -25.04
C LYS A 80 0.48 12.93 -24.37
N ASN A 81 1.48 13.45 -25.09
CA ASN A 81 2.86 13.55 -24.62
C ASN A 81 2.99 14.34 -23.31
N ASP A 82 2.22 15.42 -23.13
CA ASP A 82 2.24 16.23 -21.92
C ASP A 82 1.73 15.45 -20.69
N LEU A 83 0.71 14.61 -20.88
CA LEU A 83 0.21 13.73 -19.82
C LEU A 83 1.19 12.60 -19.54
N LEU A 84 1.85 12.05 -20.56
CA LEU A 84 2.90 11.05 -20.41
C LEU A 84 4.08 11.56 -19.59
N LYS A 85 4.46 12.84 -19.76
CA LYS A 85 5.55 13.48 -19.02
C LYS A 85 5.14 14.04 -17.65
N SER A 86 3.84 14.04 -17.35
CA SER A 86 3.31 14.50 -16.07
C SER A 86 3.46 13.45 -14.96
N ALA A 87 2.93 13.72 -13.77
CA ALA A 87 2.85 12.74 -12.69
C ALA A 87 1.82 11.60 -12.95
N LEU A 88 1.02 11.65 -14.01
CA LEU A 88 -0.05 10.68 -14.26
C LEU A 88 0.46 9.22 -14.34
N PRO A 89 1.52 8.87 -15.10
CA PRO A 89 2.03 7.50 -15.13
C PRO A 89 2.49 6.97 -13.76
N TYR A 90 2.97 7.86 -12.89
CA TYR A 90 3.35 7.51 -11.52
C TYR A 90 2.13 7.22 -10.63
N ILE A 91 1.01 7.90 -10.85
CA ILE A 91 -0.22 7.74 -10.07
C ILE A 91 -0.96 6.45 -10.46
N LEU A 92 -0.97 6.09 -11.75
CA LEU A 92 -1.77 4.97 -12.28
C LEU A 92 -1.61 3.65 -11.49
N PRO A 93 -0.39 3.19 -11.13
CA PRO A 93 -0.22 2.00 -10.30
C PRO A 93 -0.95 2.04 -8.95
N TYR A 94 -1.05 3.20 -8.29
CA TYR A 94 -1.76 3.35 -7.01
C TYR A 94 -3.28 3.22 -7.16
N LEU A 95 -3.81 3.47 -8.36
CA LEU A 95 -5.24 3.40 -8.67
C LEU A 95 -5.69 1.99 -9.04
N LYS A 96 -4.77 1.11 -9.44
CA LYS A 96 -5.05 -0.28 -9.87
C LYS A 96 -5.54 -1.19 -8.73
N VAL A 97 -5.49 -0.75 -7.46
CA VAL A 97 -5.92 -1.57 -6.31
C VAL A 97 -7.41 -1.91 -6.35
N HIS A 98 -8.25 -1.03 -6.91
CA HIS A 98 -9.70 -1.25 -7.03
C HIS A 98 -10.35 -0.35 -8.09
N GLU A 99 -11.45 -0.80 -8.69
CA GLU A 99 -12.18 -0.01 -9.70
C GLU A 99 -12.93 1.20 -9.14
N LYS A 100 -13.32 1.17 -7.85
CA LYS A 100 -14.07 2.26 -7.20
C LYS A 100 -13.17 3.44 -6.87
N GLN A 101 -12.81 4.21 -7.89
CA GLN A 101 -11.85 5.31 -7.81
C GLN A 101 -12.24 6.38 -6.78
N SER A 102 -13.51 6.76 -6.69
CA SER A 102 -13.99 7.79 -5.75
C SER A 102 -13.73 7.39 -4.30
N TYR A 103 -14.00 6.13 -3.96
CA TYR A 103 -13.68 5.54 -2.67
C TYR A 103 -12.17 5.53 -2.41
N LEU A 104 -11.35 5.11 -3.38
CA LEU A 104 -9.89 5.08 -3.22
C LEU A 104 -9.32 6.46 -2.90
N ILE A 105 -9.71 7.49 -3.65
CA ILE A 105 -9.21 8.84 -3.45
C ILE A 105 -9.68 9.40 -2.11
N LYS A 106 -10.95 9.17 -1.74
CA LYS A 106 -11.46 9.58 -0.43
C LYS A 106 -10.68 8.91 0.69
N ARG A 107 -10.46 7.60 0.65
CA ARG A 107 -9.67 6.89 1.67
C ARG A 107 -8.24 7.36 1.73
N CYS A 108 -7.60 7.62 0.59
CA CYS A 108 -6.25 8.16 0.56
C CYS A 108 -6.18 9.51 1.29
N ARG A 109 -7.16 10.39 1.09
CA ARG A 109 -7.27 11.67 1.82
C ARG A 109 -7.57 11.48 3.31
N ASP A 110 -8.57 10.66 3.65
CA ASP A 110 -8.96 10.39 5.03
C ASP A 110 -7.79 9.82 5.87
N LEU A 111 -7.01 8.90 5.28
CA LEU A 111 -5.85 8.27 5.92
C LEU A 111 -4.61 9.16 5.96
N SER A 112 -4.52 10.18 5.10
CA SER A 112 -3.39 11.12 5.06
C SER A 112 -3.63 12.44 5.81
N ALA A 113 -4.86 12.65 6.29
CA ALA A 113 -5.26 13.85 7.03
C ALA A 113 -4.46 14.03 8.33
N ASP A 114 -4.13 12.93 9.02
CA ASP A 114 -3.38 12.91 10.27
C ASP A 114 -2.30 11.81 10.22
N VAL A 115 -1.09 12.14 10.70
CA VAL A 115 0.09 11.24 10.63
C VAL A 115 -0.04 9.98 11.48
N CYS A 116 -0.94 9.98 12.47
CA CYS A 116 -1.25 8.80 13.29
C CYS A 116 -2.31 7.90 12.63
N MET A 117 -2.91 8.33 11.51
CA MET A 117 -3.98 7.63 10.78
C MET A 117 -5.15 7.24 11.70
N ARG A 118 -5.68 8.20 12.49
CA ARG A 118 -6.74 7.95 13.50
C ARG A 118 -7.98 7.26 12.93
N ASN A 119 -8.30 7.50 11.66
CA ASN A 119 -9.46 6.94 10.95
C ASN A 119 -9.18 5.57 10.28
N TYR A 120 -8.07 4.91 10.63
CA TYR A 120 -7.71 3.60 10.11
C TYR A 120 -8.60 2.50 10.70
N ASN A 121 -9.25 1.74 9.83
CA ASN A 121 -10.04 0.57 10.15
C ASN A 121 -9.53 -0.66 9.38
N TRP A 122 -8.76 -1.52 10.07
CA TRP A 122 -8.01 -2.61 9.42
C TRP A 122 -8.87 -3.64 8.67
N GLN A 123 -10.08 -3.96 9.15
CA GLN A 123 -10.95 -5.00 8.58
C GLN A 123 -12.14 -4.46 7.78
N GLY A 124 -12.28 -3.13 7.75
CA GLY A 124 -13.27 -2.42 6.96
C GLY A 124 -12.59 -1.25 6.28
N GLY A 125 -13.32 -0.16 6.12
CA GLY A 125 -12.77 1.08 5.62
C GLY A 125 -13.58 2.27 6.10
N GLY A 126 -13.51 3.37 5.35
CA GLY A 126 -14.34 4.54 5.58
C GLY A 126 -15.61 4.54 4.73
N TYR A 127 -16.20 5.72 4.60
CA TYR A 127 -17.40 5.90 3.81
C TYR A 127 -17.14 5.87 2.30
N GLU A 128 -18.04 5.25 1.54
CA GLU A 128 -18.11 5.24 0.08
C GLU A 128 -18.95 6.44 -0.40
N PRO A 129 -18.40 7.32 -1.26
CA PRO A 129 -19.20 8.37 -1.91
C PRO A 129 -20.29 7.76 -2.78
N VAL A 130 -21.52 8.26 -2.65
CA VAL A 130 -22.66 7.83 -3.49
C VAL A 130 -23.03 8.96 -4.43
N GLU A 131 -23.01 8.70 -5.74
CA GLU A 131 -23.51 9.65 -6.73
C GLU A 131 -25.01 9.86 -6.53
N ARG A 132 -25.45 11.11 -6.43
CA ARG A 132 -26.88 11.43 -6.40
C ARG A 132 -27.47 11.05 -7.75
N LYS A 133 -28.43 10.13 -7.78
CA LYS A 133 -29.26 9.95 -8.97
C LYS A 133 -30.10 11.22 -9.15
N GLU A 134 -29.98 11.86 -10.30
CA GLU A 134 -30.80 13.02 -10.68
C GLU A 134 -32.24 12.60 -11.01
N GLU A 135 -32.96 11.92 -10.11
CA GLU A 135 -34.38 11.61 -10.33
C GLU A 135 -35.18 11.72 -9.03
N GLY A 136 -35.93 12.83 -8.91
CA GLY A 136 -37.27 12.88 -8.30
C GLY A 136 -37.45 12.71 -6.79
N GLU A 137 -36.53 12.12 -6.03
CA GLU A 137 -36.82 11.77 -4.64
C GLU A 137 -36.40 12.86 -3.64
N HIS A 138 -37.41 13.54 -3.08
CA HIS A 138 -37.32 14.44 -1.92
C HIS A 138 -37.03 13.67 -0.62
N GLY A 139 -36.00 12.81 -0.63
CA GLY A 139 -35.54 12.05 0.52
C GLY A 139 -34.12 12.48 0.91
N TYR A 140 -33.85 12.60 2.21
CA TYR A 140 -32.53 12.88 2.78
C TYR A 140 -31.62 11.65 2.60
N SER A 141 -31.24 11.33 1.36
CA SER A 141 -30.30 10.25 1.07
C SER A 141 -28.88 10.74 1.44
N PRO A 142 -28.18 10.04 2.35
CA PRO A 142 -26.81 10.41 2.69
C PRO A 142 -25.92 10.43 1.44
N THR A 143 -25.10 11.47 1.28
CA THR A 143 -24.12 11.59 0.19
C THR A 143 -23.01 10.54 0.25
N GLU A 144 -22.98 9.75 1.32
CA GLU A 144 -22.00 8.71 1.57
C GLU A 144 -22.65 7.50 2.24
N ARG A 145 -22.17 6.31 1.92
CA ARG A 145 -22.58 5.03 2.53
C ARG A 145 -21.45 4.47 3.36
N ALA A 146 -21.76 3.77 4.46
CA ALA A 146 -20.74 3.05 5.23
C ALA A 146 -20.02 1.99 4.36
N TRP A 147 -18.77 1.67 4.70
CA TRP A 147 -17.98 0.65 4.03
C TRP A 147 -18.76 -0.67 3.86
N GLY A 148 -18.64 -1.30 2.70
CA GLY A 148 -19.17 -2.63 2.41
C GLY A 148 -18.07 -3.62 1.96
N PRO A 149 -18.29 -4.94 2.08
CA PRO A 149 -17.30 -5.97 1.72
C PRO A 149 -16.85 -5.97 0.25
N HIS A 150 -17.57 -5.27 -0.62
CA HIS A 150 -17.19 -5.05 -2.03
C HIS A 150 -16.03 -4.05 -2.19
N LEU A 151 -15.65 -3.34 -1.13
CA LEU A 151 -14.56 -2.37 -1.14
C LEU A 151 -13.32 -2.90 -0.42
N PRO A 152 -12.11 -2.48 -0.83
CA PRO A 152 -10.90 -2.86 -0.11
C PRO A 152 -10.91 -2.25 1.29
N THR A 153 -10.38 -3.02 2.23
CA THR A 153 -10.16 -2.56 3.61
C THR A 153 -8.98 -1.60 3.70
N ASP A 154 -8.88 -0.79 4.77
CA ASP A 154 -7.73 0.10 4.92
C ASP A 154 -6.41 -0.68 5.04
N ALA A 155 -6.40 -1.88 5.62
CA ALA A 155 -5.20 -2.70 5.66
C ALA A 155 -4.75 -3.13 4.24
N GLN A 156 -5.70 -3.48 3.38
CA GLN A 156 -5.40 -3.80 1.98
C GLN A 156 -4.92 -2.55 1.22
N LEU A 157 -5.55 -1.39 1.43
CA LEU A 157 -5.15 -0.14 0.79
C LEU A 157 -3.74 0.30 1.20
N ILE A 158 -3.45 0.32 2.50
CA ILE A 158 -2.12 0.69 3.01
C ILE A 158 -1.05 -0.26 2.47
N TRP A 159 -1.29 -1.58 2.51
CA TRP A 159 -0.36 -2.55 1.95
C TRP A 159 -0.13 -2.33 0.45
N SER A 160 -1.20 -2.16 -0.33
CA SER A 160 -1.11 -1.95 -1.77
C SER A 160 -0.35 -0.67 -2.13
N TRP A 161 -0.63 0.46 -1.46
CA TRP A 161 0.09 1.70 -1.71
C TRP A 161 1.55 1.65 -1.26
N PHE A 162 1.83 0.99 -0.12
CA PHE A 162 3.20 0.72 0.31
C PHE A 162 3.94 -0.13 -0.74
N ALA A 163 3.33 -1.22 -1.23
CA ALA A 163 3.94 -2.08 -2.24
C ALA A 163 4.20 -1.33 -3.56
N VAL A 164 3.25 -0.51 -4.03
CA VAL A 164 3.45 0.34 -5.22
C VAL A 164 4.62 1.30 -5.03
N TYR A 165 4.72 1.96 -3.87
CA TYR A 165 5.86 2.81 -3.56
C TYR A 165 7.18 2.02 -3.63
N MET A 166 7.23 0.83 -3.02
CA MET A 166 8.43 -0.01 -3.03
C MET A 166 8.79 -0.50 -4.44
N ASN A 167 7.81 -0.87 -5.26
CA ASN A 167 8.02 -1.23 -6.67
C ASN A 167 8.69 -0.09 -7.44
N ALA A 168 8.28 1.15 -7.22
CA ALA A 168 8.86 2.33 -7.88
C ALA A 168 10.29 2.66 -7.41
N ARG A 169 10.71 2.16 -6.25
CA ARG A 169 12.07 2.37 -5.71
C ARG A 169 13.04 1.26 -6.09
N MET A 170 12.54 0.05 -6.28
CA MET A 170 13.37 -1.11 -6.60
C MET A 170 13.74 -1.15 -8.09
N GLY A 171 14.98 -1.55 -8.38
CA GLY A 171 15.38 -1.90 -9.73
C GLY A 171 14.70 -3.19 -10.20
N THR A 172 14.68 -3.40 -11.51
CA THR A 172 14.16 -4.64 -12.08
C THR A 172 15.00 -5.83 -11.61
N ASN A 173 14.33 -6.95 -11.32
CA ASN A 173 15.00 -8.22 -11.03
C ASN A 173 14.87 -9.12 -12.27
N PRO A 174 15.97 -9.55 -12.91
CA PRO A 174 15.90 -10.35 -14.14
C PRO A 174 15.26 -11.73 -13.91
N LEU A 175 15.11 -12.17 -12.66
CA LEU A 175 14.55 -13.46 -12.29
C LEU A 175 13.03 -13.41 -12.02
N VAL A 176 12.39 -12.24 -12.09
CA VAL A 176 10.94 -12.13 -11.90
C VAL A 176 10.21 -12.01 -13.24
N SER A 177 9.01 -12.59 -13.31
CA SER A 177 8.16 -12.53 -14.51
C SER A 177 7.51 -11.16 -14.71
N ASP A 178 7.18 -10.48 -13.61
CA ASP A 178 6.58 -9.15 -13.64
C ASP A 178 7.63 -8.10 -13.25
N ILE A 179 8.24 -7.53 -14.29
CA ILE A 179 9.28 -6.50 -14.20
C ILE A 179 8.73 -5.13 -13.80
N GLU A 180 7.41 -4.90 -13.94
CA GLU A 180 6.77 -3.65 -13.51
C GLU A 180 6.56 -3.61 -12.00
N MET A 181 6.51 -4.79 -11.35
CA MET A 181 6.29 -4.94 -9.92
C MET A 181 7.42 -5.71 -9.22
N PRO A 182 8.68 -5.20 -9.24
CA PRO A 182 9.85 -5.92 -8.75
C PRO A 182 9.81 -6.23 -7.24
N PHE A 183 9.25 -5.33 -6.41
CA PHE A 183 9.05 -5.59 -4.99
C PHE A 183 7.99 -6.66 -4.76
N SER A 184 6.79 -6.48 -5.34
CA SER A 184 5.67 -7.40 -5.12
C SER A 184 5.98 -8.81 -5.60
N SER A 185 6.68 -8.95 -6.74
CA SER A 185 7.02 -10.25 -7.32
C SER A 185 7.96 -11.10 -6.46
N VAL A 186 8.77 -10.46 -5.61
CA VAL A 186 9.74 -11.15 -4.74
C VAL A 186 9.21 -11.24 -3.31
N PHE A 187 8.75 -10.12 -2.75
CA PHE A 187 8.52 -9.94 -1.32
C PHE A 187 7.06 -10.01 -0.91
N TYR A 188 6.14 -10.30 -1.82
CA TYR A 188 4.72 -10.46 -1.51
C TYR A 188 4.15 -11.76 -2.08
N LEU A 189 3.35 -12.44 -1.27
CA LEU A 189 2.52 -13.56 -1.69
C LEU A 189 1.10 -13.32 -1.20
N ARG A 190 0.11 -13.48 -2.07
CA ARG A 190 -1.31 -13.33 -1.72
C ARG A 190 -2.06 -14.63 -1.96
N LYS A 191 -2.82 -15.11 -0.97
CA LYS A 191 -3.73 -16.25 -1.18
C LYS A 191 -4.73 -15.95 -2.32
N PRO A 192 -5.00 -16.89 -3.24
CA PRO A 192 -4.62 -18.32 -3.25
C PRO A 192 -3.32 -18.65 -4.01
N ALA A 193 -2.51 -17.66 -4.39
CA ALA A 193 -1.26 -17.92 -5.12
C ALA A 193 -0.31 -18.80 -4.30
N LYS A 194 0.50 -19.60 -5.03
CA LYS A 194 1.56 -20.42 -4.45
C LYS A 194 2.90 -19.67 -4.50
N PRO A 195 3.83 -19.94 -3.58
CA PRO A 195 5.15 -19.33 -3.61
C PRO A 195 5.87 -19.61 -4.94
N SER A 196 6.55 -18.60 -5.49
CA SER A 196 7.40 -18.76 -6.67
C SER A 196 8.68 -19.55 -6.34
N PRO A 197 9.43 -20.06 -7.34
CA PRO A 197 10.71 -20.72 -7.10
C PRO A 197 11.69 -19.84 -6.29
N LEU A 198 11.72 -18.52 -6.54
CA LEU A 198 12.52 -17.56 -5.77
C LEU A 198 12.09 -17.52 -4.30
N GLN A 199 10.78 -17.51 -4.04
CA GLN A 199 10.23 -17.51 -2.68
C GLN A 199 10.44 -18.83 -1.94
N CYS A 200 10.80 -19.91 -2.64
CA CYS A 200 11.15 -21.20 -2.04
C CYS A 200 12.66 -21.37 -1.75
N MET A 201 13.51 -20.43 -2.17
CA MET A 201 14.96 -20.53 -1.95
C MET A 201 15.33 -20.35 -0.47
N LYS A 202 16.45 -20.97 -0.07
CA LYS A 202 17.03 -20.78 1.27
C LYS A 202 17.34 -19.30 1.48
N LYS A 203 17.11 -18.80 2.70
CA LYS A 203 17.22 -17.38 3.08
C LYS A 203 16.20 -16.43 2.41
N SER A 204 15.35 -16.88 1.49
CA SER A 204 14.26 -16.03 0.98
C SER A 204 13.27 -15.69 2.07
N PHE A 205 12.80 -14.45 2.06
CA PHE A 205 11.78 -13.96 2.97
C PHE A 205 10.79 -13.07 2.22
N TYR A 206 9.53 -13.07 2.67
CA TYR A 206 8.45 -12.30 2.04
C TYR A 206 7.27 -12.15 3.01
N ILE A 207 6.38 -11.21 2.72
CA ILE A 207 5.11 -11.05 3.42
C ILE A 207 4.04 -11.90 2.72
N TYR A 208 3.36 -12.74 3.48
CA TYR A 208 2.25 -13.55 3.00
C TYR A 208 0.92 -13.02 3.54
N GLN A 209 0.00 -12.66 2.64
CA GLN A 209 -1.39 -12.40 3.00
C GLN A 209 -2.18 -13.71 3.01
N SER A 210 -2.34 -14.30 4.19
CA SER A 210 -2.99 -15.60 4.39
C SER A 210 -4.52 -15.54 4.45
N SER A 211 -5.07 -14.35 4.70
CA SER A 211 -6.52 -14.07 4.63
C SER A 211 -6.80 -12.75 3.91
N ILE A 212 -7.82 -12.74 3.06
CA ILE A 212 -8.28 -11.53 2.34
C ILE A 212 -9.31 -10.77 3.19
N HIS A 213 -10.25 -11.49 3.82
CA HIS A 213 -11.31 -10.88 4.63
C HIS A 213 -11.63 -11.76 5.86
N PRO A 214 -11.37 -11.27 7.10
CA PRO A 214 -10.61 -10.07 7.39
C PRO A 214 -9.13 -10.23 6.97
N PRO A 215 -8.42 -9.15 6.60
CA PRO A 215 -7.06 -9.24 6.09
C PRO A 215 -6.08 -9.71 7.18
N HIS A 216 -5.18 -10.63 6.82
CA HIS A 216 -4.15 -11.13 7.72
C HIS A 216 -2.83 -11.34 6.99
N PHE A 217 -1.73 -10.88 7.60
CA PHE A 217 -0.39 -10.86 7.06
C PHE A 217 0.59 -11.54 8.00
N GLU A 218 1.50 -12.32 7.42
CA GLU A 218 2.52 -13.10 8.10
C GLU A 218 3.89 -12.81 7.46
N LEU A 219 4.95 -12.79 8.26
CA LEU A 219 6.32 -12.79 7.73
C LEU A 219 6.77 -14.24 7.51
N VAL A 220 7.15 -14.57 6.30
CA VAL A 220 7.65 -15.90 5.91
C VAL A 220 9.16 -15.84 5.71
N LEU A 221 9.89 -16.79 6.28
CA LEU A 221 11.35 -16.88 6.19
C LEU A 221 11.83 -18.25 5.69
N ASP A 222 13.10 -18.29 5.29
CA ASP A 222 13.85 -19.46 4.82
C ASP A 222 13.06 -20.31 3.82
N GLY A 223 12.55 -19.67 2.77
CA GLY A 223 11.88 -20.38 1.68
C GLY A 223 10.51 -20.96 2.05
N GLY A 224 9.85 -20.45 3.11
CA GLY A 224 8.56 -20.96 3.56
C GLY A 224 8.60 -21.87 4.79
N ARG A 225 9.79 -22.16 5.33
CA ARG A 225 9.98 -23.08 6.48
C ARG A 225 9.54 -22.47 7.80
N GLU A 226 9.66 -21.15 7.94
CA GLU A 226 9.22 -20.43 9.12
C GLU A 226 8.17 -19.39 8.75
N ARG A 227 7.13 -19.28 9.59
CA ARG A 227 6.10 -18.25 9.47
C ARG A 227 5.88 -17.59 10.82
N PHE A 228 5.88 -16.26 10.81
CA PHE A 228 5.70 -15.43 11.99
C PHE A 228 4.37 -14.68 11.89
N GLU A 229 3.45 -15.08 12.77
CA GLU A 229 2.22 -14.33 13.07
C GLU A 229 2.53 -13.46 14.31
N VAL A 230 2.61 -12.15 14.12
CA VAL A 230 3.03 -11.23 15.21
C VAL A 230 1.85 -10.83 16.09
N ASP A 231 0.69 -10.64 15.47
CA ASP A 231 -0.54 -10.20 16.11
C ASP A 231 -1.76 -10.44 15.21
N ARG A 232 -2.96 -10.28 15.78
CA ARG A 232 -4.22 -10.24 15.04
C ARG A 232 -4.85 -8.85 15.06
N GLY A 233 -5.75 -8.63 14.11
CA GLY A 233 -6.54 -7.41 14.06
C GLY A 233 -5.73 -6.17 13.68
N THR A 234 -6.04 -5.04 14.33
CA THR A 234 -5.57 -3.70 13.91
C THR A 234 -4.04 -3.54 13.84
N LYS A 235 -3.29 -4.31 14.63
CA LYS A 235 -1.82 -4.24 14.69
C LYS A 235 -1.12 -5.16 13.69
N ASN A 236 -1.83 -6.12 13.10
CA ASN A 236 -1.23 -7.20 12.33
C ASN A 236 -0.41 -6.67 11.13
N LEU A 237 -1.01 -5.81 10.30
CA LEU A 237 -0.30 -5.25 9.14
C LEU A 237 0.95 -4.48 9.56
N TRP A 238 0.79 -3.55 10.51
CA TRP A 238 1.88 -2.68 10.95
C TRP A 238 3.05 -3.48 11.51
N ARG A 239 2.78 -4.43 12.40
CA ARG A 239 3.82 -5.26 13.01
C ARG A 239 4.48 -6.22 12.02
N THR A 240 3.73 -6.73 11.04
CA THR A 240 4.32 -7.55 9.97
C THR A 240 5.24 -6.73 9.07
N ILE A 241 4.87 -5.50 8.72
CA ILE A 241 5.77 -4.58 7.99
C ILE A 241 7.02 -4.26 8.84
N LEU A 242 6.86 -3.93 10.12
CA LEU A 242 7.99 -3.63 11.01
C LEU A 242 8.95 -4.81 11.14
N LEU A 243 8.43 -6.04 11.28
CA LEU A 243 9.28 -7.23 11.29
C LEU A 243 10.00 -7.44 9.98
N PHE A 244 9.35 -7.18 8.85
CA PHE A 244 9.99 -7.25 7.54
C PHE A 244 11.14 -6.25 7.43
N ILE A 245 10.96 -5.00 7.86
CA ILE A 245 12.01 -3.98 7.86
C ILE A 245 13.14 -4.35 8.84
N GLN A 246 12.80 -4.83 10.04
CA GLN A 246 13.79 -5.27 11.02
C GLN A 246 14.58 -6.50 10.53
N HIS A 247 13.94 -7.40 9.79
CA HIS A 247 14.61 -8.53 9.16
C HIS A 247 15.64 -8.07 8.14
N ILE A 248 15.29 -7.09 7.31
CA ILE A 248 16.23 -6.48 6.36
C ILE A 248 17.42 -5.86 7.10
N ARG A 249 17.15 -5.07 8.14
CA ARG A 249 18.19 -4.39 8.94
C ARG A 249 19.17 -5.36 9.58
N LEU A 250 18.68 -6.47 10.15
CA LEU A 250 19.53 -7.40 10.92
C LEU A 250 20.14 -8.53 10.09
N PHE A 251 19.46 -9.00 9.04
CA PHE A 251 19.78 -10.27 8.38
C PHE A 251 19.98 -10.15 6.87
N ASN A 252 19.77 -8.97 6.29
CA ASN A 252 19.96 -8.73 4.86
C ASN A 252 20.77 -7.45 4.59
N GLU A 253 21.73 -7.15 5.47
CA GLU A 253 22.71 -6.05 5.33
C GLU A 253 22.07 -4.65 5.15
N GLY A 254 20.83 -4.47 5.62
CA GLY A 254 20.10 -3.21 5.40
C GLY A 254 19.70 -2.98 3.93
N GLN A 255 19.69 -4.03 3.11
CA GLN A 255 19.38 -3.95 1.69
C GLN A 255 18.12 -4.72 1.32
N LEU A 256 17.39 -4.22 0.33
CA LEU A 256 16.25 -4.88 -0.27
C LEU A 256 16.45 -4.92 -1.79
N GLY A 257 16.95 -6.03 -2.31
CA GLY A 257 17.45 -6.07 -3.68
C GLY A 257 18.62 -5.08 -3.84
N ASN A 258 18.48 -4.11 -4.75
CA ASN A 258 19.51 -3.11 -5.04
C ASN A 258 19.35 -1.80 -4.25
N ILE A 259 18.38 -1.68 -3.35
CA ILE A 259 18.17 -0.47 -2.56
C ILE A 259 18.58 -0.66 -1.10
N LYS A 260 19.19 0.37 -0.51
CA LYS A 260 19.39 0.46 0.94
C LYS A 260 18.14 1.01 1.61
N ILE A 261 17.85 0.51 2.82
CA ILE A 261 16.74 1.02 3.64
C ILE A 261 17.17 2.10 4.63
N ASP A 262 18.46 2.38 4.75
CA ASP A 262 19.04 3.43 5.62
C ASP A 262 18.93 4.83 4.98
N GLU A 263 19.54 5.84 5.62
CA GLU A 263 19.60 7.23 5.15
C GLU A 263 20.31 7.41 3.80
N ASN A 264 21.13 6.44 3.37
CA ASN A 264 21.78 6.45 2.07
C ASN A 264 20.86 5.95 0.94
N GLY A 265 19.66 5.46 1.28
CA GLY A 265 18.68 4.95 0.34
C GLY A 265 17.29 5.58 0.55
N ILE A 266 16.29 4.74 0.81
CA ILE A 266 14.90 5.20 0.97
C ILE A 266 14.54 5.67 2.39
N ASN A 267 15.50 5.64 3.32
CA ASN A 267 15.35 6.02 4.72
C ASN A 267 14.10 5.40 5.38
N LEU A 268 13.90 4.08 5.18
CA LEU A 268 12.81 3.32 5.78
C LEU A 268 13.20 2.77 7.16
N ALA A 269 14.49 2.55 7.43
CA ALA A 269 14.98 2.03 8.70
C ALA A 269 14.74 2.98 9.88
N CYS A 270 14.60 4.29 9.63
CA CYS A 270 14.31 5.30 10.66
C CYS A 270 13.00 5.05 11.41
N VAL A 271 12.09 4.22 10.87
CA VAL A 271 10.85 3.86 11.59
C VAL A 271 11.10 2.95 12.79
N LEU A 272 12.31 2.40 12.91
CA LEU A 272 12.71 1.47 13.98
C LEU A 272 13.54 2.16 15.07
N GLU A 273 13.62 3.50 15.03
CA GLU A 273 14.36 4.37 15.97
C GLU A 273 13.41 5.14 16.88
#